data_AF-A0A925AJ06-F1
#
_entry.id   AF-A0A925AJ06-F1
#
_cell.length_a   1.000
_cell.length_b   1.000
_cell.length_c   1.000
_cell.angle_alpha   90.00
_cell.angle_beta   90.00
_cell.angle_gamma   90.00
#
_symmetry.space_group_name_H-M   'P 1'
#
loop_
_entity.id
_entity.type
_entity.pdbx_description
1 polymer ?
#
loop_
_entity_poly.entity_id
_entity_poly.type
_entity_poly.pdbx_seq_one_letter_code
_entity_poly.pdbx_strand_id
1 'polypeptide(L)'
;MPSKSASKTYNIGEGFAPGPILSTIEDLDQSGVIPETVLRVVGARVVYANYALLQHDFPQLRDRALEKEFPRLSALNGGEKQKAISHKMDEWLIRNTAFVSQSQAKQSFVNTPIATGNERVTAFRPPAYGRAHVFSIEENDKGLLLGGDPEKPVFENRLIDVKGTGVAPNVKPDNGAHSNGIYRLGYALFELIVQELLQGIFRHSKSAVQTLPVYAIIDLGFDEQNNWMHNSPAGLLVRRAHRRPKDSGGLYPYGSTGQQVQLEIEQLLRKYGITSNNSVTTVKVKKENGQFEIYYGDQHVDFFNEAQKTEIENVSHYKDGVGELSFEGINIQHTREIGLKPTRATLVDFQAYYVKEAFENPVLSLVSDKLLRWGGSILPDYADFVRPDPALQIPFHLMSDKGTLWGYEMAEAESKMDSLCYGMAEDFRANRMTREMILATIQAYLDALTAHWNE
;
A
#
# COMPACT_ATOMS: atom_id res chain seq x y z
N MET A 1 -23.36 23.08 -5.69
CA MET A 1 -23.76 22.00 -6.63
C MET A 1 -22.71 21.95 -7.73
N PRO A 2 -21.88 20.91 -7.81
CA PRO A 2 -20.84 20.83 -8.84
C PRO A 2 -21.48 20.66 -10.21
N SER A 3 -20.93 21.39 -11.19
CA SER A 3 -21.41 21.47 -12.56
C SER A 3 -21.30 20.14 -13.31
N LYS A 4 -22.13 19.97 -14.35
CA LYS A 4 -22.08 18.86 -15.32
C LYS A 4 -20.80 18.92 -16.19
N SER A 5 -19.63 18.85 -15.57
CA SER A 5 -18.42 18.41 -16.25
C SER A 5 -18.69 16.98 -16.69
N ALA A 6 -18.58 16.74 -18.00
CA ALA A 6 -18.56 15.39 -18.55
C ALA A 6 -17.67 14.53 -17.65
N SER A 7 -18.20 13.39 -17.22
CA SER A 7 -17.45 12.33 -16.56
C SER A 7 -16.23 12.01 -17.43
N LYS A 8 -15.09 12.69 -17.19
CA LYS A 8 -13.79 12.02 -17.27
C LYS A 8 -13.99 10.91 -16.27
N THR A 9 -14.46 9.76 -16.74
CA THR A 9 -14.38 8.53 -15.97
C THR A 9 -12.89 8.38 -15.84
N TYR A 10 -12.34 8.87 -14.72
CA TYR A 10 -10.98 8.62 -14.38
C TYR A 10 -10.94 7.11 -14.31
N ASN A 11 -10.40 6.50 -15.37
CA ASN A 11 -10.09 5.10 -15.33
C ASN A 11 -8.89 5.02 -14.41
N ILE A 12 -9.16 5.05 -13.10
CA ILE A 12 -8.22 4.68 -12.05
C ILE A 12 -7.66 3.34 -12.53
N GLY A 13 -6.41 3.29 -13.03
CA GLY A 13 -5.93 2.15 -13.82
C GLY A 13 -5.30 2.42 -15.19
N GLU A 14 -5.67 3.49 -15.89
CA GLU A 14 -5.08 3.83 -17.18
C GLU A 14 -3.65 4.36 -17.00
N GLY A 15 -2.67 3.71 -17.65
CA GLY A 15 -1.28 4.18 -17.64
C GLY A 15 -0.33 3.41 -16.74
N PHE A 16 -0.72 2.25 -16.19
CA PHE A 16 0.26 1.30 -15.69
C PHE A 16 0.99 0.64 -16.87
N ALA A 17 2.33 0.66 -16.86
CA ALA A 17 3.06 -0.08 -17.88
C ALA A 17 2.78 -1.58 -17.71
N PRO A 18 2.90 -2.37 -18.80
CA PRO A 18 2.93 -3.82 -18.67
C PRO A 18 4.17 -4.20 -17.84
N GLY A 19 3.95 -4.37 -16.53
CA GLY A 19 4.92 -4.95 -15.61
C GLY A 19 4.97 -6.47 -15.80
N PRO A 20 5.93 -7.16 -15.18
CA PRO A 20 5.92 -8.62 -15.16
C PRO A 20 4.64 -9.09 -14.50
N ILE A 21 3.85 -9.88 -15.23
CA ILE A 21 2.69 -10.56 -14.68
C ILE A 21 3.15 -11.94 -14.24
N LEU A 22 3.25 -12.15 -12.93
CA LEU A 22 3.72 -13.41 -12.37
C LEU A 22 2.63 -14.48 -12.53
N SER A 23 3.04 -15.67 -12.97
CA SER A 23 2.13 -16.75 -13.31
C SER A 23 2.20 -17.89 -12.31
N THR A 24 3.40 -18.22 -11.83
CA THR A 24 3.68 -19.35 -10.95
C THR A 24 4.37 -18.88 -9.66
N ILE A 25 4.29 -19.67 -8.59
CA ILE A 25 4.94 -19.32 -7.31
C ILE A 25 6.45 -19.22 -7.46
N GLU A 26 7.04 -20.01 -8.35
CA GLU A 26 8.44 -19.95 -8.75
C GLU A 26 8.80 -18.58 -9.33
N ASP A 27 7.85 -17.90 -10.00
CA ASP A 27 8.07 -16.55 -10.53
C ASP A 27 8.29 -15.52 -9.43
N LEU A 28 7.93 -15.78 -8.17
CA LEU A 28 8.32 -14.89 -7.06
C LEU A 28 9.85 -14.84 -6.89
N ASP A 29 10.55 -15.91 -7.28
CA ASP A 29 12.01 -16.07 -7.16
C ASP A 29 12.48 -15.64 -5.76
N GLN A 30 11.89 -16.29 -4.75
CA GLN A 30 12.21 -16.13 -3.33
C GLN A 30 12.32 -17.50 -2.66
N SER A 31 13.39 -17.70 -1.91
CA SER A 31 13.56 -18.90 -1.08
C SER A 31 12.66 -18.82 0.15
N GLY A 32 12.12 -19.96 0.60
CA GLY A 32 11.36 -20.01 1.86
C GLY A 32 9.94 -19.48 1.76
N VAL A 33 9.34 -19.46 0.57
CA VAL A 33 7.89 -19.28 0.41
C VAL A 33 7.18 -20.46 1.06
N ILE A 34 6.28 -20.19 2.01
CA ILE A 34 5.57 -21.23 2.78
C ILE A 34 4.13 -21.33 2.27
N PRO A 35 3.66 -22.53 1.85
CA PRO A 35 2.24 -22.74 1.61
C PRO A 35 1.47 -22.83 2.93
N GLU A 36 0.31 -22.19 2.98
CA GLU A 36 -0.59 -22.16 4.12
C GLU A 36 -2.02 -22.43 3.66
N THR A 37 -2.78 -23.19 4.44
CA THR A 37 -4.23 -23.32 4.22
C THR A 37 -4.95 -22.11 4.82
N VAL A 38 -5.71 -21.39 4.01
CA VAL A 38 -6.55 -20.26 4.45
C VAL A 38 -8.04 -20.60 4.32
N LEU A 39 -8.88 -19.84 5.04
CA LEU A 39 -10.31 -20.10 5.20
C LEU A 39 -11.14 -18.98 4.57
N ARG A 40 -12.17 -19.36 3.80
CA ARG A 40 -13.05 -18.39 3.14
C ARG A 40 -13.84 -17.60 4.16
N VAL A 41 -13.83 -16.27 4.02
CA VAL A 41 -14.69 -15.38 4.81
C VAL A 41 -16.07 -15.29 4.17
N VAL A 42 -17.11 -15.43 5.01
CA VAL A 42 -18.52 -15.28 4.61
C VAL A 42 -18.93 -13.82 4.73
N GLY A 43 -19.70 -13.32 3.76
CA GLY A 43 -20.22 -11.95 3.79
C GLY A 43 -19.25 -10.88 3.29
N ALA A 44 -18.11 -11.27 2.72
CA ALA A 44 -17.18 -10.33 2.10
C ALA A 44 -17.82 -9.59 0.91
N ARG A 45 -17.49 -8.31 0.71
CA ARG A 45 -18.06 -7.43 -0.33
C ARG A 45 -16.97 -6.60 -0.99
N VAL A 46 -17.05 -6.43 -2.30
CA VAL A 46 -16.13 -5.53 -3.02
C VAL A 46 -16.51 -4.08 -2.75
N VAL A 47 -15.55 -3.29 -2.27
CA VAL A 47 -15.67 -1.85 -1.99
C VAL A 47 -15.21 -1.05 -3.20
N TYR A 48 -14.07 -1.46 -3.77
CA TYR A 48 -13.45 -0.88 -4.95
C TYR A 48 -12.94 -2.00 -5.85
N ALA A 49 -13.04 -1.82 -7.17
CA ALA A 49 -12.40 -2.70 -8.14
C ALA A 49 -12.01 -1.92 -9.39
N ASN A 50 -10.79 -2.17 -9.86
CA ASN A 50 -10.27 -1.68 -11.13
C ASN A 50 -10.57 -2.70 -12.23
N TYR A 51 -11.79 -2.65 -12.78
CA TYR A 51 -12.22 -3.65 -13.76
C TYR A 51 -11.37 -3.64 -15.03
N ALA A 52 -10.98 -2.48 -15.55
CA ALA A 52 -10.15 -2.39 -16.75
C ALA A 52 -8.79 -3.09 -16.55
N LEU A 53 -8.14 -2.85 -15.41
CA LEU A 53 -6.88 -3.48 -15.06
C LEU A 53 -7.04 -4.99 -14.84
N LEU A 54 -8.13 -5.43 -14.20
CA LEU A 54 -8.45 -6.85 -14.05
C LEU A 54 -8.62 -7.54 -15.40
N GLN A 55 -9.33 -6.94 -16.36
CA GLN A 55 -9.50 -7.50 -17.70
C GLN A 55 -8.21 -7.51 -18.53
N HIS A 56 -7.31 -6.56 -18.25
CA HIS A 56 -5.99 -6.51 -18.85
C HIS A 56 -5.12 -7.68 -18.35
N ASP A 57 -4.97 -7.82 -17.02
CA ASP A 57 -4.06 -8.78 -16.39
C ASP A 57 -4.62 -10.22 -16.35
N PHE A 58 -5.95 -10.36 -16.35
CA PHE A 58 -6.69 -11.63 -16.34
C PHE A 58 -7.61 -11.69 -17.56
N PRO A 59 -7.11 -12.14 -18.73
CA PRO A 59 -7.87 -12.18 -19.99
C PRO A 59 -9.20 -12.94 -19.91
N GLN A 60 -9.34 -13.86 -18.96
CA GLN A 60 -10.58 -14.58 -18.68
C GLN A 60 -11.72 -13.71 -18.15
N LEU A 61 -11.41 -12.52 -17.63
CA LEU A 61 -12.40 -11.56 -17.14
C LEU A 61 -12.87 -10.59 -18.21
N ARG A 62 -12.30 -10.65 -19.42
CA ARG A 62 -12.74 -9.81 -20.55
C ARG A 62 -14.19 -10.11 -20.90
N ASP A 63 -14.94 -9.09 -21.31
CA ASP A 63 -16.37 -9.19 -21.66
C ASP A 63 -16.68 -10.42 -22.54
N ARG A 64 -15.92 -10.60 -23.63
CA ARG A 64 -16.11 -11.73 -24.55
C ARG A 64 -15.91 -13.10 -23.88
N ALA A 65 -14.97 -13.22 -22.96
CA ALA A 65 -14.72 -14.46 -22.23
C ALA A 65 -15.87 -14.74 -21.26
N LEU A 66 -16.30 -13.73 -20.49
CA LEU A 66 -17.42 -13.83 -19.57
C LEU A 66 -18.75 -14.10 -20.30
N GLU A 67 -18.98 -13.52 -21.47
CA GLU A 67 -20.15 -13.81 -22.31
C GLU A 67 -20.18 -15.25 -22.83
N LYS A 68 -19.01 -15.79 -23.20
CA LYS A 68 -18.90 -17.19 -23.62
C LYS A 68 -19.22 -18.13 -22.46
N GLU A 69 -18.74 -17.80 -21.27
CA GLU A 69 -19.01 -18.58 -20.05
C GLU A 69 -20.46 -18.39 -19.57
N PHE A 70 -21.04 -17.21 -19.81
CA PHE A 70 -22.42 -16.87 -19.47
C PHE A 70 -23.20 -16.29 -20.64
N PRO A 71 -23.80 -17.14 -21.48
CA PRO A 71 -24.52 -16.70 -22.68
C PRO A 71 -25.63 -15.66 -22.42
N ARG A 72 -26.22 -15.64 -21.21
CA ARG A 72 -27.21 -14.63 -20.82
C ARG A 72 -26.69 -13.19 -20.85
N LEU A 73 -25.38 -12.98 -20.68
CA LEU A 73 -24.78 -11.64 -20.73
C LEU A 73 -24.81 -11.06 -22.14
N SER A 74 -24.74 -11.90 -23.17
CA SER A 74 -24.79 -11.45 -24.58
C SER A 74 -26.15 -10.89 -24.98
N ALA A 75 -27.22 -11.20 -24.23
CA ALA A 75 -28.56 -10.65 -24.45
C ALA A 75 -28.78 -9.28 -23.78
N LEU A 76 -27.86 -8.82 -22.92
CA LEU A 76 -27.92 -7.53 -22.24
C LEU A 76 -27.24 -6.44 -23.07
N ASN A 77 -27.65 -5.19 -22.86
CA ASN A 77 -27.15 -4.03 -23.63
C ASN A 77 -26.66 -2.92 -22.71
N GLY A 78 -25.73 -2.09 -23.20
CA GLY A 78 -25.31 -0.83 -22.55
C GLY A 78 -24.94 -0.98 -21.06
N GLY A 79 -25.50 -0.10 -20.22
CA GLY A 79 -25.18 -0.07 -18.78
C GLY A 79 -25.65 -1.31 -18.00
N GLU A 80 -26.70 -1.99 -18.43
CA GLU A 80 -27.18 -3.22 -17.78
C GLU A 80 -26.18 -4.36 -17.96
N LYS A 81 -25.65 -4.51 -19.18
CA LYS A 81 -24.58 -5.47 -19.49
C LYS A 81 -23.34 -5.19 -18.64
N GLN A 82 -22.91 -3.92 -18.58
CA GLN A 82 -21.73 -3.54 -17.81
C GLN A 82 -21.90 -3.85 -16.32
N LYS A 83 -23.06 -3.55 -15.73
CA LYS A 83 -23.37 -3.90 -14.34
C LYS A 83 -23.32 -5.41 -14.10
N ALA A 84 -23.89 -6.19 -15.01
CA ALA A 84 -23.87 -7.65 -14.90
C ALA A 84 -22.45 -8.23 -15.02
N ILE A 85 -21.62 -7.69 -15.91
CA ILE A 85 -20.20 -8.07 -16.06
C ILE A 85 -19.41 -7.71 -14.79
N SER A 86 -19.53 -6.48 -14.31
CA SER A 86 -18.89 -6.01 -13.07
C SER A 86 -19.25 -6.90 -11.88
N HIS A 87 -20.52 -7.29 -11.74
CA HIS A 87 -20.95 -8.21 -10.70
C HIS A 87 -20.26 -9.58 -10.79
N LYS A 88 -20.00 -10.10 -11.99
CA LYS A 88 -19.26 -11.36 -12.19
C LYS A 88 -17.79 -11.25 -11.86
N MET A 89 -17.19 -10.09 -12.13
CA MET A 89 -15.83 -9.81 -11.68
C MET A 89 -15.74 -9.66 -10.16
N ASP A 90 -16.76 -9.11 -9.49
CA ASP A 90 -16.82 -9.06 -8.03
C ASP A 90 -16.92 -10.45 -7.41
N GLU A 91 -17.80 -11.31 -7.95
CA GLU A 91 -17.90 -12.71 -7.53
C GLU A 91 -16.54 -13.43 -7.65
N TRP A 92 -15.84 -13.19 -8.76
CA TRP A 92 -14.49 -13.72 -8.98
C TRP A 92 -13.48 -13.24 -7.95
N LEU A 93 -13.43 -11.93 -7.70
CA LEU A 93 -12.51 -11.32 -6.73
C LEU A 93 -12.72 -11.93 -5.35
N ILE A 94 -13.97 -11.94 -4.87
CA ILE A 94 -14.31 -12.51 -3.56
C ILE A 94 -13.92 -14.00 -3.53
N ARG A 95 -14.19 -14.74 -4.61
CA ARG A 95 -13.84 -16.16 -4.69
C ARG A 95 -12.36 -16.44 -4.55
N ASN A 96 -11.52 -15.59 -5.14
CA ASN A 96 -10.08 -15.84 -5.22
C ASN A 96 -9.27 -15.17 -4.12
N THR A 97 -9.85 -14.23 -3.37
CA THR A 97 -9.06 -13.39 -2.47
C THR A 97 -9.65 -13.19 -1.07
N ALA A 98 -10.95 -13.44 -0.85
CA ALA A 98 -11.60 -13.19 0.44
C ALA A 98 -11.35 -14.31 1.48
N PHE A 99 -10.08 -14.48 1.86
CA PHE A 99 -9.65 -15.51 2.81
C PHE A 99 -8.89 -14.92 4.00
N VAL A 100 -8.89 -15.65 5.11
CA VAL A 100 -8.09 -15.35 6.30
C VAL A 100 -7.28 -16.57 6.75
N SER A 101 -6.15 -16.34 7.41
CA SER A 101 -5.33 -17.41 7.98
C SER A 101 -6.09 -18.21 9.03
N GLN A 102 -5.69 -19.47 9.23
CA GLN A 102 -6.31 -20.32 10.25
C GLN A 102 -6.14 -19.75 11.66
N SER A 103 -4.98 -19.15 11.95
CA SER A 103 -4.72 -18.47 13.23
C SER A 103 -5.74 -17.36 13.47
N GLN A 104 -6.10 -16.63 12.41
CA GLN A 104 -7.06 -15.55 12.48
C GLN A 104 -8.50 -16.02 12.64
N ALA A 105 -8.91 -17.07 11.94
CA ALA A 105 -10.26 -17.60 12.06
C ALA A 105 -10.55 -18.15 13.47
N LYS A 106 -9.51 -18.56 14.22
CA LYS A 106 -9.61 -19.15 15.56
C LYS A 106 -9.53 -18.13 16.70
N GLN A 107 -9.10 -16.90 16.45
CA GLN A 107 -8.96 -15.91 17.52
C GLN A 107 -10.31 -15.33 17.94
N SER A 108 -10.37 -14.78 19.15
CA SER A 108 -11.58 -14.13 19.70
C SER A 108 -11.27 -12.86 20.50
N PHE A 109 -10.07 -12.30 20.36
CA PHE A 109 -9.57 -11.20 21.20
C PHE A 109 -9.18 -9.95 20.42
N VAL A 110 -8.73 -10.10 19.18
CA VAL A 110 -8.21 -8.99 18.36
C VAL A 110 -9.15 -8.59 17.22
N ASN A 111 -10.23 -9.34 17.02
CA ASN A 111 -11.32 -8.98 16.10
C ASN A 111 -12.66 -9.47 16.64
N THR A 112 -13.74 -8.91 16.11
CA THR A 112 -15.07 -9.52 16.23
C THR A 112 -15.09 -10.92 15.59
N PRO A 113 -16.06 -11.79 15.94
CA PRO A 113 -16.12 -13.14 15.41
C PRO A 113 -16.10 -13.18 13.88
N ILE A 114 -15.19 -13.97 13.31
CA ILE A 114 -15.03 -14.09 11.86
C ILE A 114 -15.88 -15.25 11.34
N ALA A 115 -16.95 -14.94 10.60
CA ALA A 115 -17.74 -15.96 9.93
C ALA A 115 -16.92 -16.58 8.79
N THR A 116 -16.60 -17.87 8.91
CA THR A 116 -15.87 -18.62 7.89
C THR A 116 -16.72 -19.73 7.28
N GLY A 117 -16.52 -19.99 6.00
CA GLY A 117 -17.13 -21.10 5.28
C GLY A 117 -16.31 -22.39 5.40
N ASN A 118 -16.81 -23.47 4.81
CA ASN A 118 -16.09 -24.75 4.74
C ASN A 118 -14.97 -24.76 3.68
N GLU A 119 -14.97 -23.77 2.79
CA GLU A 119 -14.00 -23.66 1.71
C GLU A 119 -12.59 -23.34 2.24
N ARG A 120 -11.62 -24.10 1.73
CA ARG A 120 -10.20 -24.03 2.07
C ARG A 120 -9.38 -23.98 0.80
N VAL A 121 -8.45 -23.05 0.73
CA VAL A 121 -7.51 -22.92 -0.39
C VAL A 121 -6.08 -22.83 0.12
N THR A 122 -5.14 -23.17 -0.75
CA THR A 122 -3.71 -22.98 -0.49
C THR A 122 -3.34 -21.56 -0.89
N ALA A 123 -2.75 -20.82 0.03
CA ALA A 123 -2.15 -19.52 -0.23
C ALA A 123 -0.66 -19.59 0.12
N PHE A 124 0.13 -18.69 -0.45
CA PHE A 124 1.57 -18.69 -0.27
C PHE A 124 2.01 -17.47 0.49
N ARG A 125 2.89 -17.65 1.47
CA ARG A 125 3.46 -16.56 2.24
C ARG A 125 4.96 -16.45 1.93
N PRO A 126 5.36 -15.47 1.12
CA PRO A 126 6.77 -15.18 0.94
C PRO A 126 7.44 -14.75 2.26
N PRO A 127 8.78 -14.88 2.38
CA PRO A 127 9.50 -14.33 3.53
C PRO A 127 9.20 -12.85 3.74
N ALA A 128 9.19 -12.42 5.00
CA ALA A 128 8.84 -11.06 5.43
C ALA A 128 7.38 -10.61 5.15
N TYR A 129 6.54 -11.45 4.52
CA TYR A 129 5.10 -11.16 4.41
C TYR A 129 4.41 -11.41 5.75
N GLY A 130 4.38 -10.39 6.61
CA GLY A 130 3.74 -10.48 7.92
C GLY A 130 2.22 -10.69 7.86
N ARG A 131 1.55 -9.99 6.94
CA ARG A 131 0.08 -9.93 6.85
C ARG A 131 -0.52 -10.13 5.46
N ALA A 132 0.28 -10.61 4.53
CA ALA A 132 -0.13 -10.78 3.14
C ALA A 132 0.10 -12.23 2.68
N HIS A 133 -0.74 -12.67 1.75
CA HIS A 133 -0.53 -13.90 1.00
C HIS A 133 -0.48 -13.59 -0.49
N VAL A 134 0.13 -14.50 -1.22
CA VAL A 134 0.06 -14.61 -2.68
C VAL A 134 -0.81 -15.81 -3.01
N PHE A 135 -1.81 -15.60 -3.85
CA PHE A 135 -2.72 -16.62 -4.32
C PHE A 135 -2.39 -16.98 -5.76
N SER A 136 -2.26 -18.26 -6.06
CA SER A 136 -2.28 -18.75 -7.44
C SER A 136 -3.73 -18.95 -7.86
N ILE A 137 -4.12 -18.32 -8.96
CA ILE A 137 -5.45 -18.54 -9.53
C ILE A 137 -5.63 -20.00 -9.89
N GLU A 138 -4.63 -20.67 -10.47
CA GLU A 138 -4.71 -22.10 -10.82
C GLU A 138 -4.91 -23.01 -9.59
N GLU A 139 -4.13 -22.82 -8.52
CA GLU A 139 -4.24 -23.68 -7.33
C GLU A 139 -5.49 -23.43 -6.50
N ASN A 140 -5.95 -22.18 -6.46
CA ASN A 140 -7.24 -21.84 -5.88
C ASN A 140 -8.40 -22.41 -6.70
N ASP A 141 -8.18 -22.68 -7.99
CA ASP A 141 -9.20 -23.13 -8.92
C ASP A 141 -9.45 -24.64 -8.83
N LYS A 142 -10.01 -25.07 -7.70
CA LYS A 142 -10.84 -26.29 -7.62
C LYS A 142 -12.17 -26.13 -8.37
N GLY A 143 -12.06 -25.69 -9.63
CA GLY A 143 -13.08 -25.77 -10.67
C GLY A 143 -13.83 -24.46 -10.91
N LEU A 144 -13.23 -23.62 -11.76
CA LEU A 144 -13.81 -22.62 -12.63
C LEU A 144 -14.48 -21.47 -11.93
N LEU A 145 -14.24 -20.30 -12.48
CA LEU A 145 -15.07 -19.14 -12.29
C LEU A 145 -16.56 -19.53 -12.23
N LEU A 146 -17.09 -20.19 -13.27
CA LEU A 146 -18.55 -20.27 -13.49
C LEU A 146 -19.02 -21.56 -14.20
N GLY A 147 -18.30 -22.68 -14.04
CA GLY A 147 -18.73 -24.01 -14.53
C GLY A 147 -18.17 -24.47 -15.89
N GLY A 148 -16.98 -24.02 -16.28
CA GLY A 148 -16.29 -24.62 -17.43
C GLY A 148 -15.81 -26.06 -17.21
N ASP A 149 -14.83 -26.51 -18.00
CA ASP A 149 -14.35 -27.88 -17.96
C ASP A 149 -13.06 -27.95 -17.10
N PRO A 150 -13.06 -28.64 -15.95
CA PRO A 150 -11.86 -28.78 -15.12
C PRO A 150 -10.75 -29.55 -15.84
N GLU A 151 -11.06 -30.31 -16.90
CA GLU A 151 -10.05 -30.97 -17.74
C GLU A 151 -9.44 -30.02 -18.80
N LYS A 152 -10.02 -28.82 -18.99
CA LYS A 152 -9.56 -27.82 -19.94
C LYS A 152 -9.61 -26.42 -19.32
N PRO A 153 -8.77 -26.12 -18.31
CA PRO A 153 -8.69 -24.78 -17.75
C PRO A 153 -8.39 -23.79 -18.88
N VAL A 154 -9.34 -22.88 -19.14
CA VAL A 154 -9.28 -21.91 -20.26
C VAL A 154 -8.49 -20.66 -19.84
N PHE A 155 -7.75 -20.72 -18.74
CA PHE A 155 -7.24 -19.55 -18.05
C PHE A 155 -5.72 -19.60 -17.97
N GLU A 156 -5.08 -18.46 -18.23
CA GLU A 156 -3.65 -18.30 -17.97
C GLU A 156 -3.43 -18.26 -16.46
N ASN A 157 -2.50 -19.08 -15.94
CA ASN A 157 -2.15 -19.03 -14.52
C ASN A 157 -1.54 -17.67 -14.19
N ARG A 158 -1.98 -17.09 -13.08
CA ARG A 158 -1.66 -15.74 -12.62
C ARG A 158 -1.65 -15.71 -11.11
N LEU A 159 -0.79 -14.88 -10.54
CA LEU A 159 -0.70 -14.66 -9.11
C LEU A 159 -1.36 -13.35 -8.68
N ILE A 160 -1.93 -13.33 -7.47
CA ILE A 160 -2.49 -12.13 -6.82
C ILE A 160 -1.89 -11.98 -5.43
N ASP A 161 -1.39 -10.78 -5.10
CA ASP A 161 -0.96 -10.42 -3.74
C ASP A 161 -2.14 -9.78 -2.99
N VAL A 162 -2.44 -10.29 -1.81
CA VAL A 162 -3.55 -9.81 -0.96
C VAL A 162 -3.01 -9.52 0.43
N LYS A 163 -3.12 -8.25 0.84
CA LYS A 163 -2.73 -7.75 2.15
C LYS A 163 -3.95 -7.70 3.08
N GLY A 164 -3.78 -8.14 4.32
CA GLY A 164 -4.83 -8.18 5.35
C GLY A 164 -5.40 -9.55 5.66
N THR A 165 -4.76 -10.60 5.19
CA THR A 165 -5.23 -11.99 5.29
C THR A 165 -4.89 -12.67 6.63
N GLY A 166 -4.34 -11.96 7.61
CA GLY A 166 -3.94 -12.51 8.90
C GLY A 166 -2.46 -12.88 9.02
N VAL A 167 -2.08 -13.36 10.19
CA VAL A 167 -0.71 -13.72 10.58
C VAL A 167 -0.26 -15.09 10.06
N ALA A 168 1.05 -15.33 10.10
CA ALA A 168 1.67 -16.59 9.71
C ALA A 168 1.21 -17.80 10.57
N PRO A 169 1.45 -19.04 10.12
CA PRO A 169 1.08 -20.24 10.86
C PRO A 169 1.70 -20.25 12.25
N ASN A 170 0.93 -20.68 13.25
CA ASN A 170 1.34 -20.75 14.67
C ASN A 170 1.69 -19.42 15.34
N VAL A 171 1.56 -18.28 14.65
CA VAL A 171 1.62 -16.97 15.27
C VAL A 171 0.25 -16.66 15.88
N LYS A 172 0.23 -16.26 17.15
CA LYS A 172 -0.99 -15.80 17.82
C LYS A 172 -1.22 -14.34 17.43
N PRO A 173 -2.37 -13.99 16.82
CA PRO A 173 -2.73 -12.59 16.60
C PRO A 173 -2.78 -11.82 17.93
N ASP A 174 -2.19 -10.63 17.98
CA ASP A 174 -2.25 -9.70 19.11
C ASP A 174 -2.52 -8.26 18.64
N ASN A 175 -2.86 -7.36 19.56
CA ASN A 175 -3.22 -5.97 19.24
C ASN A 175 -2.00 -5.05 19.05
N GLY A 176 -0.78 -5.60 18.96
CA GLY A 176 0.42 -4.86 18.60
C GLY A 176 0.31 -4.25 17.20
N ALA A 177 1.13 -3.22 16.95
CA ALA A 177 1.17 -2.55 15.66
C ALA A 177 1.46 -3.56 14.54
N HIS A 178 0.47 -3.77 13.65
CA HIS A 178 0.50 -4.75 12.55
C HIS A 178 0.54 -6.23 12.96
N SER A 179 0.56 -6.55 14.26
CA SER A 179 0.73 -7.90 14.79
C SER A 179 -0.50 -8.79 14.66
N ASN A 180 -1.71 -8.23 14.52
CA ASN A 180 -2.93 -9.02 14.29
C ASN A 180 -3.05 -9.56 12.86
N GLY A 181 -2.20 -9.10 11.94
CA GLY A 181 -2.21 -9.51 10.54
C GLY A 181 -3.44 -9.08 9.73
N ILE A 182 -4.39 -8.35 10.32
CA ILE A 182 -5.57 -7.83 9.64
C ILE A 182 -5.28 -6.44 9.11
N TYR A 183 -5.94 -6.09 8.02
CA TYR A 183 -5.89 -4.76 7.46
C TYR A 183 -7.22 -4.05 7.71
N ARG A 184 -7.16 -2.79 8.15
CA ARG A 184 -8.37 -1.98 8.28
C ARG A 184 -8.81 -1.52 6.89
N LEU A 185 -10.11 -1.50 6.66
CA LEU A 185 -10.69 -1.04 5.39
C LEU A 185 -10.35 0.42 5.11
N GLY A 186 -10.34 1.27 6.14
CA GLY A 186 -9.87 2.67 6.04
C GLY A 186 -8.41 2.74 5.54
N TYR A 187 -7.52 1.89 6.04
CA TYR A 187 -6.14 1.83 5.55
C TYR A 187 -6.02 1.35 4.09
N ALA A 188 -6.92 0.48 3.63
CA ALA A 188 -6.95 0.07 2.22
C ALA A 188 -7.36 1.23 1.30
N LEU A 189 -8.35 2.03 1.72
CA LEU A 189 -8.77 3.22 0.99
C LEU A 189 -7.67 4.30 0.99
N PHE A 190 -7.01 4.50 2.13
CA PHE A 190 -5.84 5.36 2.23
C PHE A 190 -4.75 4.93 1.24
N GLU A 191 -4.39 3.65 1.23
CA GLU A 191 -3.33 3.13 0.35
C GLU A 191 -3.70 3.32 -1.13
N LEU A 192 -4.97 3.23 -1.50
CA LEU A 192 -5.45 3.54 -2.86
C LEU A 192 -5.31 5.03 -3.20
N ILE A 193 -5.74 5.94 -2.32
CA ILE A 193 -5.61 7.39 -2.55
C ILE A 193 -4.14 7.78 -2.73
N VAL A 194 -3.26 7.34 -1.83
CA VAL A 194 -1.83 7.63 -1.93
C VAL A 194 -1.23 7.00 -3.18
N GLN A 195 -1.60 5.76 -3.53
CA GLN A 195 -1.16 5.12 -4.75
C GLN A 195 -1.50 5.95 -6.00
N GLU A 196 -2.74 6.44 -6.10
CA GLU A 196 -3.19 7.25 -7.24
C GLU A 196 -2.52 8.62 -7.27
N LEU A 197 -2.36 9.25 -6.11
CA LEU A 197 -1.65 10.52 -5.98
C LEU A 197 -0.19 10.41 -6.47
N LEU A 198 0.55 9.40 -5.97
CA LEU A 198 1.94 9.15 -6.40
C LEU A 198 2.01 8.82 -7.89
N GLN A 199 1.05 8.03 -8.42
CA GLN A 199 1.01 7.73 -9.85
C GLN A 199 0.75 8.99 -10.69
N GLY A 200 -0.09 9.91 -10.21
CA GLY A 200 -0.30 11.23 -10.79
C GLY A 200 0.98 12.07 -10.81
N ILE A 201 1.72 12.11 -9.71
CA ILE A 201 3.04 12.77 -9.61
C ILE A 201 4.00 12.22 -10.67
N PHE A 202 4.10 10.90 -10.81
CA PHE A 202 5.01 10.29 -11.77
C PHE A 202 4.63 10.60 -13.22
N ARG A 203 3.33 10.62 -13.55
CA ARG A 203 2.86 11.04 -14.88
C ARG A 203 3.16 12.51 -15.15
N HIS A 204 2.83 13.39 -14.21
CA HIS A 204 3.04 14.84 -14.33
C HIS A 204 4.53 15.18 -14.48
N SER A 205 5.40 14.57 -13.67
CA SER A 205 6.85 14.71 -13.76
C SER A 205 7.49 13.99 -14.96
N LYS A 206 6.71 13.22 -15.74
CA LYS A 206 7.21 12.37 -16.85
C LYS A 206 8.30 11.39 -16.38
N SER A 207 8.22 10.95 -15.13
CA SER A 207 9.10 9.95 -14.55
C SER A 207 8.78 8.55 -15.07
N ALA A 208 9.78 7.67 -15.16
CA ALA A 208 9.59 6.26 -15.48
C ALA A 208 9.26 5.40 -14.23
N VAL A 209 9.12 6.05 -13.07
CA VAL A 209 8.67 5.42 -11.82
C VAL A 209 7.15 5.20 -11.88
N GLN A 210 6.68 4.13 -11.26
CA GLN A 210 5.27 3.75 -11.21
C GLN A 210 4.90 3.30 -9.81
N THR A 211 3.60 3.19 -9.53
CA THR A 211 3.10 2.50 -8.35
C THR A 211 2.62 1.10 -8.70
N LEU A 212 2.65 0.19 -7.73
CA LEU A 212 2.10 -1.14 -7.90
C LEU A 212 0.57 -1.06 -8.02
N PRO A 213 -0.02 -1.62 -9.08
CA PRO A 213 -1.45 -1.49 -9.30
C PRO A 213 -2.29 -2.21 -8.24
N VAL A 214 -3.33 -1.52 -7.74
CA VAL A 214 -4.37 -2.10 -6.89
C VAL A 214 -5.51 -2.60 -7.76
N TYR A 215 -5.84 -3.89 -7.64
CA TYR A 215 -6.98 -4.49 -8.33
C TYR A 215 -8.29 -4.21 -7.61
N ALA A 216 -8.32 -4.36 -6.29
CA ALA A 216 -9.56 -4.24 -5.52
C ALA A 216 -9.31 -3.95 -4.04
N ILE A 217 -10.37 -3.46 -3.39
CA ILE A 217 -10.49 -3.41 -1.93
C ILE A 217 -11.74 -4.19 -1.56
N ILE A 218 -11.61 -5.07 -0.58
CA ILE A 218 -12.71 -5.94 -0.12
C ILE A 218 -12.98 -5.67 1.35
N ASP A 219 -14.24 -5.41 1.67
CA ASP A 219 -14.78 -5.43 3.02
C ASP A 219 -14.98 -6.89 3.45
N LEU A 220 -14.38 -7.31 4.57
CA LEU A 220 -14.46 -8.68 5.06
C LEU A 220 -15.72 -8.98 5.89
N GLY A 221 -16.53 -7.99 6.24
CA GLY A 221 -17.77 -8.19 7.00
C GLY A 221 -17.59 -8.40 8.52
N PHE A 222 -16.37 -8.31 9.03
CA PHE A 222 -16.06 -8.26 10.48
C PHE A 222 -15.17 -7.05 10.81
N ASP A 223 -14.91 -6.81 12.08
CA ASP A 223 -14.15 -5.63 12.54
C ASP A 223 -12.88 -6.04 13.28
N GLU A 224 -11.78 -5.36 12.99
CA GLU A 224 -10.56 -5.40 13.81
C GLU A 224 -10.80 -4.60 15.08
N GLN A 225 -10.35 -5.14 16.21
CA GLN A 225 -10.44 -4.48 17.51
C GLN A 225 -9.05 -4.01 17.90
N ASN A 226 -8.89 -2.70 18.04
CA ASN A 226 -7.59 -2.12 18.40
C ASN A 226 -7.31 -2.21 19.92
N ASN A 227 -6.14 -1.75 20.36
CA ASN A 227 -5.75 -1.73 21.79
C ASN A 227 -6.71 -0.96 22.70
N TRP A 228 -7.51 -0.05 22.15
CA TRP A 228 -8.48 0.75 22.88
C TRP A 228 -9.91 0.20 22.75
N MET A 229 -10.05 -1.03 22.25
CA MET A 229 -11.33 -1.71 22.04
C MET A 229 -12.24 -1.02 21.02
N HIS A 230 -11.73 -0.07 20.21
CA HIS A 230 -12.47 0.46 19.08
C HIS A 230 -12.46 -0.53 17.93
N ASN A 231 -13.64 -0.68 17.32
CA ASN A 231 -13.84 -1.54 16.18
C ASN A 231 -13.63 -0.74 14.90
N SER A 232 -12.84 -1.27 13.98
CA SER A 232 -12.69 -0.72 12.64
C SER A 232 -13.02 -1.80 11.61
N PRO A 233 -13.79 -1.50 10.55
CA PRO A 233 -14.10 -2.50 9.53
C PRO A 233 -12.82 -3.13 8.98
N ALA A 234 -12.74 -4.46 9.01
CA ALA A 234 -11.63 -5.21 8.43
C ALA A 234 -11.78 -5.27 6.91
N GLY A 235 -10.66 -5.16 6.20
CA GLY A 235 -10.62 -5.23 4.76
C GLY A 235 -9.39 -5.93 4.21
N LEU A 236 -9.39 -6.12 2.89
CA LEU A 236 -8.26 -6.61 2.13
C LEU A 236 -7.87 -5.59 1.07
N LEU A 237 -6.57 -5.46 0.84
CA LEU A 237 -6.04 -4.78 -0.34
C LEU A 237 -5.52 -5.82 -1.33
N VAL A 238 -6.18 -5.92 -2.48
CA VAL A 238 -5.88 -6.86 -3.56
C VAL A 238 -5.07 -6.12 -4.62
N ARG A 239 -3.87 -6.61 -4.92
CA ARG A 239 -2.92 -5.95 -5.82
C ARG A 239 -2.16 -6.95 -6.69
N ARG A 240 -1.48 -6.43 -7.72
CA ARG A 240 -0.64 -7.24 -8.60
C ARG A 240 0.43 -7.97 -7.79
N ALA A 241 0.57 -9.28 -8.00
CA ALA A 241 1.69 -10.03 -7.44
C ALA A 241 3.01 -9.52 -8.00
N HIS A 242 4.03 -9.45 -7.15
CA HIS A 242 5.30 -8.82 -7.50
C HIS A 242 6.46 -9.48 -6.76
N ARG A 243 7.66 -9.27 -7.28
CA ARG A 243 8.90 -9.67 -6.61
C ARG A 243 9.34 -8.58 -5.66
N ARG A 244 9.60 -8.91 -4.40
CA ARG A 244 10.37 -8.01 -3.52
C ARG A 244 11.86 -8.11 -3.83
N PRO A 245 12.66 -7.09 -3.49
CA PRO A 245 14.11 -7.19 -3.41
C PRO A 245 14.54 -8.45 -2.66
N LYS A 246 15.67 -9.07 -3.06
CA LYS A 246 16.17 -10.31 -2.42
C LYS A 246 16.72 -10.06 -1.01
N ASP A 247 17.11 -8.82 -0.74
CA ASP A 247 17.88 -8.44 0.44
C ASP A 247 16.99 -7.96 1.60
N SER A 248 17.61 -7.65 2.75
CA SER A 248 17.02 -7.40 4.07
C SER A 248 15.95 -6.30 4.15
N GLY A 249 14.75 -6.56 3.63
CA GLY A 249 13.59 -5.68 3.78
C GLY A 249 13.64 -4.41 2.92
N GLY A 250 14.38 -4.42 1.80
CA GLY A 250 14.45 -3.27 0.87
C GLY A 250 15.52 -2.23 1.19
N LEU A 251 16.45 -2.54 2.10
CA LEU A 251 17.69 -1.78 2.26
C LEU A 251 18.76 -2.28 1.29
N TYR A 252 19.49 -1.35 0.69
CA TYR A 252 20.56 -1.68 -0.25
C TYR A 252 21.94 -1.32 0.31
N PRO A 253 23.02 -1.95 -0.20
CA PRO A 253 24.38 -1.52 0.11
C PRO A 253 24.63 -0.07 -0.31
N TYR A 254 25.54 0.59 0.41
CA TYR A 254 25.98 1.93 0.09
C TYR A 254 26.60 2.01 -1.33
N GLY A 255 26.29 3.07 -2.06
CA GLY A 255 26.72 3.32 -3.43
C GLY A 255 25.99 2.48 -4.49
N SER A 256 25.10 1.57 -4.10
CA SER A 256 24.38 0.71 -5.05
C SER A 256 23.31 1.47 -5.85
N THR A 257 22.86 0.86 -6.95
CA THR A 257 21.75 1.37 -7.77
C THR A 257 20.46 1.50 -6.97
N GLY A 258 20.14 0.56 -6.07
CA GLY A 258 18.90 0.60 -5.28
C GLY A 258 18.85 1.78 -4.32
N GLN A 259 19.96 2.05 -3.63
CA GLN A 259 20.08 3.23 -2.77
C GLN A 259 19.89 4.53 -3.56
N GLN A 260 20.56 4.66 -4.71
CA GLN A 260 20.48 5.87 -5.55
C GLN A 260 19.07 6.09 -6.11
N VAL A 261 18.40 5.01 -6.56
CA VAL A 261 17.01 5.06 -7.02
C VAL A 261 16.07 5.51 -5.90
N GLN A 262 16.22 5.00 -4.68
CA GLN A 262 15.43 5.46 -3.53
C GLN A 262 15.66 6.96 -3.25
N LEU A 263 16.90 7.43 -3.29
CA LEU A 263 17.21 8.84 -3.07
C LEU A 263 16.59 9.75 -4.14
N GLU A 264 16.73 9.40 -5.42
CA GLU A 264 16.16 10.20 -6.52
C GLU A 264 14.62 10.26 -6.45
N ILE A 265 13.98 9.17 -6.08
CA ILE A 265 12.53 9.12 -5.90
C ILE A 265 12.11 10.00 -4.71
N GLU A 266 12.78 9.92 -3.55
CA GLU A 266 12.48 10.78 -2.40
C GLU A 266 12.66 12.26 -2.76
N GLN A 267 13.75 12.62 -3.44
CA GLN A 267 13.98 13.98 -3.90
C GLN A 267 12.88 14.46 -4.86
N LEU A 268 12.41 13.60 -5.78
CA LEU A 268 11.27 13.93 -6.63
C LEU A 268 10.01 14.19 -5.80
N LEU A 269 9.67 13.29 -4.86
CA LEU A 269 8.47 13.41 -4.03
C LEU A 269 8.50 14.67 -3.15
N ARG A 270 9.67 15.04 -2.62
CA ARG A 270 9.83 16.27 -1.82
C ARG A 270 9.55 17.53 -2.64
N LYS A 271 9.78 17.55 -3.96
CA LYS A 271 9.33 18.70 -4.79
C LYS A 271 7.82 18.90 -4.75
N TYR A 272 7.06 17.82 -4.59
CA TYR A 272 5.60 17.83 -4.45
C TYR A 272 5.14 17.94 -2.98
N GLY A 273 6.06 18.18 -2.04
CA GLY A 273 5.73 18.26 -0.61
C GLY A 273 5.40 16.90 0.01
N ILE A 274 5.72 15.78 -0.64
CA ILE A 274 5.51 14.43 -0.11
C ILE A 274 6.85 13.82 0.35
N THR A 275 6.84 13.04 1.42
CA THR A 275 7.98 12.25 1.86
C THR A 275 7.56 10.83 2.23
N SER A 276 8.46 9.86 2.04
CA SER A 276 8.29 8.49 2.54
C SER A 276 8.69 8.30 4.01
N ASN A 277 9.27 9.34 4.62
CA ASN A 277 9.90 9.25 5.92
C ASN A 277 8.85 9.13 7.03
N ASN A 278 9.13 8.33 8.05
CA ASN A 278 8.23 8.14 9.19
C ASN A 278 9.00 8.10 10.51
N SER A 279 8.28 8.08 11.63
CA SER A 279 8.91 8.02 12.96
C SER A 279 9.83 6.81 13.10
N VAL A 280 9.44 5.63 12.60
CA VAL A 280 10.23 4.38 12.77
C VAL A 280 11.54 4.34 11.98
N THR A 281 11.74 5.24 11.02
CA THR A 281 12.97 5.37 10.22
C THR A 281 13.77 6.62 10.57
N THR A 282 13.32 7.41 11.55
CA THR A 282 14.00 8.62 11.98
C THR A 282 15.19 8.27 12.88
N VAL A 283 16.35 8.89 12.65
CA VAL A 283 17.51 8.79 13.57
C VAL A 283 17.65 10.10 14.29
N LYS A 284 17.70 10.08 15.63
CA LYS A 284 17.91 11.29 16.43
C LYS A 284 19.25 11.21 17.14
N VAL A 285 19.97 12.32 17.16
CA VAL A 285 21.22 12.45 17.92
C VAL A 285 21.16 13.71 18.76
N LYS A 286 21.60 13.61 20.01
CA LYS A 286 21.67 14.75 20.93
C LYS A 286 22.79 14.54 21.93
N LYS A 287 23.23 15.62 22.58
CA LYS A 287 24.19 15.56 23.67
C LYS A 287 23.57 16.05 24.95
N GLU A 288 23.46 15.16 25.94
CA GLU A 288 22.91 15.47 27.26
C GLU A 288 23.96 15.15 28.33
N ASN A 289 24.23 16.11 29.22
CA ASN A 289 25.24 15.97 30.29
C ASN A 289 26.62 15.50 29.80
N GLY A 290 27.01 15.92 28.59
CA GLY A 290 28.27 15.54 27.95
C GLY A 290 28.26 14.15 27.30
N GLN A 291 27.15 13.41 27.37
CA GLN A 291 26.99 12.10 26.74
C GLN A 291 26.29 12.26 25.38
N PHE A 292 26.84 11.60 24.35
CA PHE A 292 26.24 11.54 23.03
C PHE A 292 25.20 10.40 22.99
N GLU A 293 23.93 10.78 22.84
CA GLU A 293 22.79 9.87 22.83
C GLU A 293 22.25 9.71 21.41
N ILE A 294 21.85 8.48 21.08
CA ILE A 294 21.39 8.13 19.74
C ILE A 294 20.09 7.34 19.84
N TYR A 295 19.12 7.71 19.02
CA TYR A 295 17.82 7.03 18.93
C TYR A 295 17.56 6.60 17.50
N TYR A 296 17.01 5.39 17.33
CA TYR A 296 16.47 4.90 16.07
C TYR A 296 14.97 4.68 16.23
N GLY A 297 14.18 5.50 15.53
CA GLY A 297 12.79 5.75 15.86
C GLY A 297 12.65 6.25 17.30
N ASP A 298 11.85 5.54 18.09
CA ASP A 298 11.63 5.87 19.52
C ASP A 298 12.54 5.04 20.45
N GLN A 299 13.46 4.24 19.91
CA GLN A 299 14.34 3.36 20.69
C GLN A 299 15.70 4.00 20.92
N HIS A 300 16.12 4.09 22.19
CA HIS A 300 17.48 4.48 22.56
C HIS A 300 18.47 3.38 22.18
N VAL A 301 19.58 3.75 21.55
CA VAL A 301 20.61 2.85 21.05
C VAL A 301 21.86 2.94 21.92
N ASP A 302 21.96 2.07 22.92
CA ASP A 302 22.98 2.11 23.98
C ASP A 302 24.13 1.09 23.82
N PHE A 303 24.07 0.25 22.78
CA PHE A 303 25.05 -0.81 22.55
C PHE A 303 26.29 -0.36 21.76
N PHE A 304 26.37 0.91 21.34
CA PHE A 304 27.55 1.44 20.64
C PHE A 304 28.68 1.78 21.60
N ASN A 305 29.90 1.36 21.22
CA ASN A 305 31.11 1.80 21.91
C ASN A 305 31.47 3.25 21.54
N GLU A 306 32.42 3.84 22.28
CA GLU A 306 32.81 5.24 22.09
C GLU A 306 33.34 5.54 20.68
N ALA A 307 34.09 4.62 20.06
CA ALA A 307 34.57 4.82 18.69
C ALA A 307 33.42 4.90 17.67
N GLN A 308 32.39 4.05 17.84
CA GLN A 308 31.17 4.06 17.03
C GLN A 308 30.35 5.33 17.27
N LYS A 309 30.20 5.78 18.51
CA LYS A 309 29.52 7.04 18.83
C LYS A 309 30.24 8.23 18.19
N THR A 310 31.57 8.29 18.27
CA THR A 310 32.38 9.33 17.61
C THR A 310 32.20 9.28 16.09
N GLU A 311 32.15 8.09 15.48
CA GLU A 311 31.85 7.95 14.05
C GLU A 311 30.47 8.56 13.70
N ILE A 312 29.45 8.26 14.50
CA ILE A 312 28.08 8.78 14.31
C ILE A 312 28.02 10.31 14.51
N GLU A 313 28.66 10.82 15.57
CA GLU A 313 28.78 12.26 15.83
C GLU A 313 29.41 12.97 14.63
N ASN A 314 30.49 12.41 14.07
CA ASN A 314 31.17 12.95 12.89
C ASN A 314 30.28 12.96 11.63
N VAL A 315 29.63 11.84 11.29
CA VAL A 315 28.80 11.76 10.06
C VAL A 315 27.48 12.50 10.16
N SER A 316 26.97 12.72 11.38
CA SER A 316 25.82 13.60 11.63
C SER A 316 26.17 15.09 11.58
N HIS A 317 27.46 15.43 11.52
CA HIS A 317 27.94 16.80 11.65
C HIS A 317 27.42 17.50 12.92
N TYR A 318 27.24 16.75 14.00
CA TYR A 318 26.74 17.30 15.25
C TYR A 318 27.74 18.32 15.82
N LYS A 319 27.21 19.41 16.39
CA LYS A 319 28.02 20.45 17.04
C LYS A 319 27.46 20.71 18.43
N ASP A 320 28.35 20.92 19.40
CA ASP A 320 27.93 21.25 20.76
C ASP A 320 27.01 22.49 20.76
N GLY A 321 25.88 22.39 21.48
CA GLY A 321 24.91 23.47 21.62
C GLY A 321 23.80 23.54 20.58
N VAL A 322 23.78 22.68 19.55
CA VAL A 322 22.71 22.69 18.52
C VAL A 322 21.40 22.04 18.97
N GLY A 323 21.36 21.42 20.16
CA GLY A 323 20.20 20.69 20.65
C GLY A 323 20.09 19.29 20.05
N GLU A 324 18.88 18.79 19.85
CA GLU A 324 18.61 17.51 19.16
C GLU A 324 18.62 17.72 17.64
N LEU A 325 19.30 16.84 16.91
CA LEU A 325 19.20 16.76 15.45
C LEU A 325 18.42 15.49 15.07
N SER A 326 17.35 15.68 14.28
CA SER A 326 16.53 14.59 13.73
C SER A 326 16.85 14.40 12.25
N PHE A 327 17.17 13.16 11.85
CA PHE A 327 17.45 12.76 10.48
C PHE A 327 16.32 11.89 9.96
N GLU A 328 15.70 12.31 8.86
CA GLU A 328 14.56 11.60 8.30
C GLU A 328 15.02 10.51 7.33
N GLY A 329 14.93 9.25 7.76
CA GLY A 329 15.32 8.10 6.96
C GLY A 329 14.35 7.80 5.83
N ILE A 330 14.89 7.66 4.61
CA ILE A 330 14.13 7.27 3.42
C ILE A 330 13.53 5.88 3.60
N ASN A 331 12.22 5.74 3.38
CA ASN A 331 11.49 4.49 3.55
C ASN A 331 10.71 4.08 2.28
N ILE A 332 11.31 4.33 1.12
CA ILE A 332 10.72 3.93 -0.18
C ILE A 332 10.83 2.43 -0.35
N GLN A 333 9.68 1.75 -0.32
CA GLN A 333 9.57 0.35 -0.71
C GLN A 333 9.19 0.23 -2.19
N HIS A 334 9.79 -0.75 -2.86
CA HIS A 334 9.55 -0.99 -4.28
C HIS A 334 9.72 -2.47 -4.65
N THR A 335 9.32 -2.83 -5.86
CA THR A 335 9.55 -4.17 -6.45
C THR A 335 11.03 -4.35 -6.82
N ARG A 336 11.43 -5.58 -7.14
CA ARG A 336 12.81 -5.91 -7.47
C ARG A 336 13.33 -5.17 -8.71
N GLU A 337 12.46 -4.93 -9.69
CA GLU A 337 12.82 -4.33 -10.96
C GLU A 337 13.09 -2.82 -10.81
N ILE A 338 14.38 -2.45 -10.80
CA ILE A 338 14.83 -1.06 -10.74
C ILE A 338 15.82 -0.71 -11.85
N GLY A 339 16.03 0.58 -12.05
CA GLY A 339 17.09 1.12 -12.91
C GLY A 339 17.30 2.60 -12.64
N LEU A 340 18.50 3.11 -12.92
CA LEU A 340 18.91 4.50 -12.63
C LEU A 340 18.93 5.41 -13.86
N LYS A 341 19.05 4.86 -15.07
CA LYS A 341 19.19 5.66 -16.31
C LYS A 341 18.29 5.11 -17.42
N PRO A 342 17.03 5.58 -17.52
CA PRO A 342 16.35 6.50 -16.60
C PRO A 342 16.00 5.84 -15.26
N THR A 343 15.72 6.66 -14.24
CA THR A 343 15.23 6.16 -12.95
C THR A 343 13.87 5.53 -13.09
N ARG A 344 13.79 4.24 -12.76
CA ARG A 344 12.60 3.41 -12.85
C ARG A 344 12.51 2.52 -11.62
N ALA A 345 11.32 2.41 -11.07
CA ALA A 345 10.95 1.51 -9.99
C ALA A 345 9.43 1.38 -9.96
N THR A 346 8.92 0.30 -9.40
CA THR A 346 7.50 0.17 -9.06
C THR A 346 7.35 0.22 -7.55
N LEU A 347 6.78 1.30 -7.02
CA LEU A 347 6.64 1.51 -5.58
C LEU A 347 5.53 0.63 -4.99
N VAL A 348 5.68 0.24 -3.72
CA VAL A 348 4.72 -0.57 -2.96
C VAL A 348 4.59 -0.04 -1.53
N ASP A 349 3.52 -0.44 -0.84
CA ASP A 349 3.30 -0.16 0.60
C ASP A 349 3.20 1.33 0.93
N PHE A 350 2.04 1.93 0.64
CA PHE A 350 1.87 3.39 0.68
C PHE A 350 1.42 3.97 2.02
N GLN A 351 1.47 3.21 3.11
CA GLN A 351 1.01 3.69 4.43
C GLN A 351 1.92 4.75 5.08
N ALA A 352 3.16 4.87 4.62
CA ALA A 352 4.18 5.72 5.22
C ALA A 352 4.51 6.97 4.39
N TYR A 353 3.58 7.45 3.56
CA TYR A 353 3.76 8.69 2.80
C TYR A 353 2.99 9.83 3.46
N TYR A 354 3.68 10.94 3.68
CA TYR A 354 3.13 12.11 4.37
C TYR A 354 3.35 13.37 3.55
N VAL A 355 2.39 14.30 3.64
CA VAL A 355 2.54 15.65 3.10
C VAL A 355 3.15 16.54 4.18
N LYS A 356 4.06 17.44 3.78
CA LYS A 356 4.63 18.48 4.63
C LYS A 356 4.60 19.82 3.91
N GLU A 357 4.32 20.89 4.65
CA GLU A 357 4.44 22.26 4.14
C GLU A 357 5.90 22.64 3.89
N ALA A 358 6.79 22.17 4.75
CA ALA A 358 8.21 22.41 4.67
C ALA A 358 9.01 21.20 5.15
N PHE A 359 10.25 21.11 4.67
CA PHE A 359 11.22 20.12 5.10
C PHE A 359 12.34 20.82 5.87
N GLU A 360 12.43 20.54 7.17
CA GLU A 360 13.39 21.20 8.06
C GLU A 360 14.54 20.29 8.49
N ASN A 361 14.30 18.98 8.46
CA ASN A 361 15.26 17.99 8.90
C ASN A 361 16.12 17.48 7.74
N PRO A 362 17.41 17.14 8.00
CA PRO A 362 18.23 16.38 7.06
C PRO A 362 17.55 15.12 6.54
N VAL A 363 17.78 14.79 5.27
CA VAL A 363 17.35 13.52 4.68
C VAL A 363 18.46 12.50 4.85
N LEU A 364 18.13 11.30 5.33
CA LEU A 364 19.08 10.21 5.52
C LEU A 364 18.78 9.05 4.57
N SER A 365 19.76 8.71 3.74
CA SER A 365 19.70 7.49 2.93
C SER A 365 20.06 6.28 3.80
N LEU A 366 19.09 5.38 4.00
CA LEU A 366 19.29 4.16 4.79
C LEU A 366 19.91 3.04 3.94
N VAL A 367 20.96 2.37 4.46
CA VAL A 367 21.70 1.31 3.76
C VAL A 367 21.91 0.07 4.63
N SER A 368 22.19 -1.08 4.02
CA SER A 368 22.31 -2.36 4.72
C SER A 368 23.67 -2.64 5.36
N ASP A 369 24.71 -1.90 4.98
CA ASP A 369 26.12 -2.26 5.21
C ASP A 369 26.94 -1.18 5.97
N LYS A 370 26.25 -0.25 6.64
CA LYS A 370 26.86 0.82 7.46
C LYS A 370 26.29 0.84 8.88
N LEU A 371 27.06 1.42 9.80
CA LEU A 371 26.63 1.66 11.18
C LEU A 371 25.33 2.48 11.20
N LEU A 372 24.36 2.10 12.03
CA LEU A 372 23.01 2.70 12.06
C LEU A 372 22.27 2.75 10.71
N ARG A 373 22.72 1.97 9.72
CA ARG A 373 22.24 2.07 8.33
C ARG A 373 22.52 3.46 7.72
N TRP A 374 23.51 4.19 8.21
CA TRP A 374 23.80 5.55 7.77
C TRP A 374 24.54 5.56 6.43
N GLY A 375 23.80 5.63 5.32
CA GLY A 375 24.40 5.71 3.99
C GLY A 375 24.95 7.10 3.68
N GLY A 376 24.31 8.14 4.20
CA GLY A 376 24.69 9.53 3.98
C GLY A 376 23.48 10.44 4.13
N SER A 377 23.74 11.71 4.43
CA SER A 377 22.69 12.69 4.68
C SER A 377 22.82 13.92 3.81
N ILE A 378 21.69 14.52 3.45
CA ILE A 378 21.62 15.82 2.80
C ILE A 378 21.07 16.81 3.82
N LEU A 379 21.90 17.76 4.26
CA LEU A 379 21.54 18.78 5.25
C LEU A 379 20.72 19.91 4.61
N PRO A 380 19.84 20.61 5.38
CA PRO A 380 18.98 21.69 4.86
C PRO A 380 19.70 22.88 4.19
N ASP A 381 20.98 23.09 4.50
CA ASP A 381 21.84 24.13 3.96
C ASP A 381 22.62 23.69 2.70
N TYR A 382 22.54 22.41 2.33
CA TYR A 382 23.19 21.89 1.13
C TYR A 382 22.40 22.26 -0.13
N ALA A 383 23.11 22.51 -1.24
CA ALA A 383 22.49 22.87 -2.52
C ALA A 383 21.54 21.78 -3.07
N ASP A 384 21.82 20.51 -2.78
CA ASP A 384 21.03 19.36 -3.21
C ASP A 384 19.82 19.08 -2.31
N PHE A 385 19.61 19.87 -1.24
CA PHE A 385 18.45 19.72 -0.38
C PHE A 385 17.18 20.22 -1.07
N VAL A 386 16.27 19.29 -1.36
CA VAL A 386 15.02 19.61 -2.04
C VAL A 386 14.01 20.17 -1.07
N ARG A 387 13.52 21.39 -1.40
CA ARG A 387 12.35 22.02 -0.78
C ARG A 387 11.11 21.79 -1.66
N PRO A 388 9.89 21.82 -1.08
CA PRO A 388 8.67 21.78 -1.89
C PRO A 388 8.66 22.94 -2.88
N ASP A 389 8.26 22.65 -4.12
CA ASP A 389 8.01 23.68 -5.13
C ASP A 389 6.59 24.20 -4.91
N PRO A 390 6.38 25.50 -4.61
CA PRO A 390 5.04 26.05 -4.39
C PRO A 390 4.05 25.82 -5.55
N ALA A 391 4.55 25.65 -6.78
CA ALA A 391 3.72 25.37 -7.95
C ALA A 391 3.35 23.88 -8.09
N LEU A 392 4.00 22.98 -7.35
CA LEU A 392 3.77 21.54 -7.41
C LEU A 392 3.23 20.96 -6.11
N GLN A 393 3.52 21.58 -4.97
CA GLN A 393 3.28 21.03 -3.65
C GLN A 393 1.82 20.63 -3.44
N ILE A 394 1.59 19.46 -2.86
CA ILE A 394 0.26 19.03 -2.45
C ILE A 394 -0.24 19.93 -1.31
N PRO A 395 -1.50 20.39 -1.32
CA PRO A 395 -2.03 21.23 -0.25
C PRO A 395 -2.06 20.48 1.08
N PHE A 396 -1.11 20.80 1.98
CA PHE A 396 -0.99 20.18 3.31
C PHE A 396 -2.31 20.20 4.08
N HIS A 397 -3.02 21.33 4.04
CA HIS A 397 -4.28 21.51 4.73
C HIS A 397 -5.42 20.59 4.26
N LEU A 398 -5.28 19.91 3.11
CA LEU A 398 -6.27 18.94 2.64
C LEU A 398 -5.94 17.51 3.07
N MET A 399 -4.67 17.19 3.34
CA MET A 399 -4.24 15.84 3.72
C MET A 399 -3.94 15.70 5.20
N SER A 400 -3.13 16.61 5.75
CA SER A 400 -2.44 16.44 7.03
C SER A 400 -2.98 17.34 8.15
N ASP A 401 -3.70 18.41 7.82
CA ASP A 401 -4.43 19.18 8.84
C ASP A 401 -5.41 18.30 9.60
N LYS A 402 -5.59 18.63 10.87
CA LYS A 402 -6.67 18.08 11.70
C LYS A 402 -8.00 18.67 11.29
N GLY A 403 -9.07 17.92 11.51
CA GLY A 403 -10.44 18.40 11.36
C GLY A 403 -11.25 17.60 10.36
N THR A 404 -12.31 18.23 9.87
CA THR A 404 -13.35 17.56 9.11
C THR A 404 -13.13 17.69 7.62
N LEU A 405 -13.37 16.61 6.90
CA LEU A 405 -13.41 16.62 5.45
C LEU A 405 -14.71 15.96 4.99
N TRP A 406 -15.53 16.74 4.30
CA TRP A 406 -16.83 16.30 3.77
C TRP A 406 -17.78 15.67 4.80
N GLY A 407 -17.75 16.18 6.04
CA GLY A 407 -18.65 15.75 7.11
C GLY A 407 -18.14 14.55 7.91
N TYR A 408 -16.97 14.01 7.59
CA TYR A 408 -16.30 13.04 8.46
C TYR A 408 -15.49 13.78 9.53
N GLU A 409 -15.93 13.68 10.78
CA GLU A 409 -15.17 14.10 11.96
C GLU A 409 -14.56 12.86 12.61
N MET A 410 -13.24 12.78 12.72
CA MET A 410 -12.58 11.81 13.59
C MET A 410 -11.89 12.55 14.74
N ALA A 411 -11.41 11.78 15.72
CA ALA A 411 -10.75 12.29 16.92
C ALA A 411 -9.65 13.32 16.60
N GLU A 412 -9.38 14.24 17.54
CA GLU A 412 -8.42 15.35 17.41
C GLU A 412 -6.98 14.96 17.01
N ALA A 413 -6.65 13.67 16.91
CA ALA A 413 -5.33 13.17 16.56
C ALA A 413 -5.19 12.73 15.09
N GLU A 414 -6.29 12.61 14.34
CA GLU A 414 -6.28 12.04 12.99
C GLU A 414 -6.14 13.12 11.90
N SER A 415 -5.45 12.75 10.80
CA SER A 415 -5.34 13.60 9.62
C SER A 415 -6.67 13.64 8.87
N LYS A 416 -6.95 14.70 8.10
CA LYS A 416 -8.16 14.77 7.24
C LYS A 416 -8.29 13.58 6.28
N MET A 417 -7.17 13.07 5.76
CA MET A 417 -7.18 11.88 4.91
C MET A 417 -7.58 10.62 5.67
N ASP A 418 -7.08 10.43 6.89
CA ASP A 418 -7.51 9.32 7.76
C ASP A 418 -9.02 9.43 8.02
N SER A 419 -9.50 10.61 8.42
CA SER A 419 -10.93 10.86 8.67
C SER A 419 -11.81 10.49 7.49
N LEU A 420 -11.41 10.91 6.29
CA LEU A 420 -12.11 10.57 5.06
C LEU A 420 -12.13 9.05 4.83
N CYS A 421 -10.99 8.38 4.94
CA CYS A 421 -10.88 6.96 4.61
C CYS A 421 -11.62 6.06 5.61
N TYR A 422 -11.50 6.34 6.90
CA TYR A 422 -12.21 5.60 7.94
C TYR A 422 -13.72 5.88 7.90
N GLY A 423 -14.12 7.13 7.70
CA GLY A 423 -15.51 7.50 7.53
C GLY A 423 -16.18 6.80 6.34
N MET A 424 -15.52 6.79 5.18
CA MET A 424 -16.00 6.04 4.00
C MET A 424 -16.11 4.53 4.28
N ALA A 425 -15.13 3.95 4.99
CA ALA A 425 -15.15 2.55 5.34
C ALA A 425 -16.34 2.19 6.26
N GLU A 426 -16.61 3.01 7.27
CA GLU A 426 -17.73 2.84 8.19
C GLU A 426 -19.08 3.03 7.49
N ASP A 427 -19.23 4.07 6.67
CA ASP A 427 -20.44 4.32 5.91
C ASP A 427 -20.74 3.22 4.89
N PHE A 428 -19.70 2.71 4.21
CA PHE A 428 -19.86 1.56 3.33
C PHE A 428 -20.30 0.32 4.11
N ARG A 429 -19.66 0.03 5.25
CA ARG A 429 -20.03 -1.11 6.11
C ARG A 429 -21.49 -1.00 6.56
N ALA A 430 -21.93 0.21 6.91
CA ALA A 430 -23.30 0.51 7.34
C ALA A 430 -24.31 0.65 6.19
N ASN A 431 -23.91 0.43 4.92
CA ASN A 431 -24.74 0.63 3.72
C ASN A 431 -25.26 2.07 3.55
N ARG A 432 -24.56 3.06 4.11
CA ARG A 432 -24.85 4.50 3.92
C ARG A 432 -24.14 5.08 2.70
N MET A 433 -23.12 4.38 2.18
CA MET A 433 -22.37 4.78 1.00
C MET A 433 -22.26 3.62 0.01
N THR A 434 -22.51 3.90 -1.28
CA THR A 434 -22.30 2.93 -2.36
C THR A 434 -20.88 2.98 -2.88
N ARG A 435 -20.49 1.99 -3.70
CA ARG A 435 -19.17 1.97 -4.35
C ARG A 435 -18.97 3.16 -5.29
N GLU A 436 -20.01 3.54 -6.01
CA GLU A 436 -19.99 4.69 -6.93
C GLU A 436 -19.78 5.99 -6.16
N MET A 437 -20.37 6.12 -4.97
CA MET A 437 -20.13 7.25 -4.09
C MET A 437 -18.67 7.27 -3.63
N ILE A 438 -18.10 6.14 -3.20
CA ILE A 438 -16.68 6.07 -2.79
C ILE A 438 -15.77 6.52 -3.93
N LEU A 439 -15.98 5.98 -5.14
CA LEU A 439 -15.21 6.35 -6.32
C LEU A 439 -15.30 7.84 -6.64
N ALA A 440 -16.52 8.40 -6.64
CA ALA A 440 -16.72 9.82 -6.89
C ALA A 440 -16.04 10.71 -5.82
N THR A 441 -16.09 10.27 -4.55
CA THR A 441 -15.45 10.96 -3.43
C THR A 441 -13.92 10.93 -3.55
N ILE A 442 -13.33 9.76 -3.81
CA ILE A 442 -11.88 9.63 -4.05
C ILE A 442 -11.46 10.50 -5.25
N GLN A 443 -12.23 10.48 -6.34
CA GLN A 443 -11.92 11.27 -7.52
C GLN A 443 -11.91 12.76 -7.22
N ALA A 444 -12.99 13.26 -6.59
CA ALA A 444 -13.08 14.67 -6.21
C ALA A 444 -11.93 15.08 -5.26
N TYR A 445 -11.44 14.14 -4.46
CA TYR A 445 -10.35 14.40 -3.52
C TYR A 445 -9.04 14.58 -4.27
N LEU A 446 -8.70 13.62 -5.13
CA LEU A 446 -7.52 13.67 -5.97
C LEU A 446 -7.53 14.92 -6.86
N ASP A 447 -8.66 15.23 -7.50
CA ASP A 447 -8.81 16.45 -8.30
C ASP A 447 -8.53 17.71 -7.48
N ALA A 448 -9.00 17.77 -6.23
CA ALA A 448 -8.73 18.90 -5.34
C ALA A 448 -7.25 19.00 -4.93
N LEU A 449 -6.59 17.86 -4.71
CA LEU A 449 -5.16 17.81 -4.37
C LEU A 449 -4.25 18.22 -5.53
N THR A 450 -4.70 17.99 -6.77
CA THR A 450 -3.87 18.18 -7.99
C THR A 450 -4.37 19.28 -8.91
N ALA A 451 -5.37 20.07 -8.49
CA ALA A 451 -6.02 21.08 -9.34
C ALA A 451 -5.07 22.13 -9.93
N HIS A 452 -3.94 22.39 -9.26
CA HIS A 452 -2.94 23.39 -9.66
C HIS A 452 -1.84 22.85 -10.58
N TRP A 453 -1.77 21.53 -10.80
CA TRP A 453 -0.89 20.95 -11.80
C TRP A 453 -1.48 21.22 -13.18
N ASN A 454 -1.02 22.29 -13.83
CA ASN A 454 -1.44 22.61 -15.20
C ASN A 454 -1.04 21.45 -16.14
N GLU A 455 -1.98 20.96 -16.97
CA GLU A 455 -1.72 19.93 -18.00
C GLU A 455 -0.80 20.45 -19.13
#